data_AF-A0A420E0F7-F1
#
_entry.id   AF-A0A420E0F7-F1
#
_cell.length_a   1.000
_cell.length_b   1.000
_cell.length_c   1.000
_cell.angle_alpha   90.00
_cell.angle_beta   90.00
_cell.angle_gamma   90.00
#
_symmetry.space_group_name_H-M   'P 1'
#
loop_
_entity.id
_entity.type
_entity.pdbx_description
1 polymer ?
#
loop_
_entity_poly.entity_id
_entity_poly.type
_entity_poly.pdbx_seq_one_letter_code
_entity_poly.pdbx_strand_id
1 'polypeptide(L)'
;MKLNKIRNIEIAKEKYEWVNDVKIKVDYKKWVEFIDNNQDYFIWDENTKSGIHLRENMDKVPKNFRVPLSSISKTKAHSNYNEKEEYYETRILYHKEFGIIIIKFENKPKRRDVEIFIEMAEYLEAYLLIDGTKIITREDLDNGEIV
;
A
#
# COMPACT_ATOMS: atom_id res chain seq x y z
N MET A 1 0.06 7.80 20.03
CA MET A 1 -1.13 7.22 19.38
C MET A 1 -0.77 5.91 18.66
N LYS A 2 -1.22 4.75 19.15
CA LYS A 2 -0.82 3.44 18.58
C LYS A 2 -1.55 3.13 17.26
N LEU A 3 -0.80 2.63 16.27
CA LEU A 3 -1.35 2.02 15.07
C LEU A 3 -1.98 0.67 15.40
N ASN A 4 -3.20 0.46 14.94
CA ASN A 4 -3.93 -0.79 15.04
C ASN A 4 -4.64 -1.07 13.71
N LYS A 5 -5.17 -2.30 13.57
CA LYS A 5 -5.86 -2.78 12.36
C LYS A 5 -7.04 -1.91 11.90
N ILE A 6 -7.60 -1.08 12.78
CA ILE A 6 -8.87 -0.37 12.54
C ILE A 6 -8.64 0.96 11.82
N ARG A 7 -7.43 1.53 11.90
CA ARG A 7 -7.13 2.84 11.28
C ARG A 7 -6.77 2.71 9.81
N ASN A 8 -7.19 3.68 9.01
CA ASN A 8 -6.80 3.77 7.61
C ASN A 8 -5.44 4.47 7.54
N ILE A 9 -4.43 3.76 7.04
CA ILE A 9 -3.10 4.32 6.80
C ILE A 9 -2.94 4.54 5.31
N GLU A 10 -2.60 5.76 4.94
CA GLU A 10 -2.69 6.21 3.55
C GLU A 10 -1.47 7.07 3.20
N ILE A 11 -1.02 7.04 1.95
CA ILE A 11 -0.04 7.99 1.42
C ILE A 11 -0.73 8.86 0.39
N ALA A 12 -0.72 10.17 0.64
CA ALA A 12 -1.33 11.17 -0.23
C ALA A 12 -0.54 12.48 -0.24
N LYS A 13 -0.67 13.26 -1.32
CA LYS A 13 0.04 14.54 -1.51
C LYS A 13 -0.49 15.68 -0.63
N GLU A 14 -1.69 15.51 -0.09
CA GLU A 14 -2.38 16.48 0.75
C GLU A 14 -3.26 15.75 1.77
N LYS A 15 -3.63 16.46 2.84
CA LYS A 15 -4.63 15.99 3.79
C LYS A 15 -6.03 16.11 3.17
N TYR A 16 -6.93 15.21 3.56
CA TYR A 16 -8.32 15.22 3.11
C TYR A 16 -9.25 14.68 4.18
N GLU A 17 -10.51 15.13 4.15
CA GLU A 17 -11.59 14.50 4.93
C GLU A 17 -12.27 13.41 4.12
N TRP A 18 -12.50 13.67 2.82
CA TRP A 18 -13.06 12.71 1.89
C TRP A 18 -12.09 12.44 0.75
N VAL A 19 -11.98 11.18 0.34
CA VAL A 19 -11.04 10.77 -0.72
C VAL A 19 -11.29 11.49 -2.05
N ASN A 20 -12.53 11.91 -2.30
CA ASN A 20 -12.91 12.69 -3.49
C ASN A 20 -12.37 14.13 -3.47
N ASP A 21 -11.90 14.62 -2.32
CA ASP A 21 -11.35 15.97 -2.18
C ASP A 21 -9.89 16.04 -2.63
N VAL A 22 -9.23 14.89 -2.87
CA VAL A 22 -7.84 14.82 -3.32
C VAL A 22 -7.73 15.36 -4.75
N LYS A 23 -6.95 16.43 -4.90
CA LYS A 23 -6.68 17.13 -6.15
C LYS A 23 -5.31 16.76 -6.72
N ILE A 24 -4.33 16.54 -5.83
CA ILE A 24 -2.95 16.23 -6.20
C ILE A 24 -2.71 14.73 -6.04
N LYS A 25 -2.38 14.07 -7.15
CA LYS A 25 -2.18 12.61 -7.19
C LYS A 25 -0.72 12.24 -6.94
N VAL A 26 -0.51 11.16 -6.21
CA VAL A 26 0.78 10.47 -6.12
C VAL A 26 1.19 10.00 -7.51
N ASP A 27 2.46 10.21 -7.88
CA ASP A 27 2.98 9.77 -9.17
C ASP A 27 3.04 8.24 -9.23
N TYR A 28 2.30 7.65 -10.18
CA TYR A 28 2.22 6.20 -10.35
C TYR A 28 3.57 5.57 -10.73
N LYS A 29 4.38 6.24 -11.56
CA LYS A 29 5.69 5.71 -11.97
C LYS A 29 6.65 5.67 -10.79
N LYS A 30 6.67 6.73 -9.97
CA LYS A 30 7.47 6.73 -8.73
C LYS A 30 7.00 5.66 -7.74
N TRP A 31 5.69 5.42 -7.64
CA TRP A 31 5.15 4.31 -6.83
C TRP A 31 5.69 2.95 -7.30
N VAL A 32 5.61 2.69 -8.60
CA VAL A 32 6.13 1.44 -9.19
C VAL A 32 7.63 1.29 -8.95
N GLU A 33 8.38 2.35 -9.21
CA GLU A 33 9.82 2.39 -9.01
C GLU A 33 10.22 2.14 -7.56
N PHE A 34 9.52 2.74 -6.59
CA PHE A 34 9.79 2.52 -5.18
C PHE A 34 9.63 1.05 -4.79
N ILE A 35 8.53 0.40 -5.20
CA ILE A 35 8.32 -1.03 -4.90
C ILE A 35 9.34 -1.91 -5.62
N ASP A 36 9.66 -1.62 -6.89
CA ASP A 36 10.66 -2.36 -7.66
C ASP A 36 12.06 -2.25 -7.03
N ASN A 37 12.40 -1.11 -6.43
CA ASN A 37 13.68 -0.89 -5.76
C ASN A 37 13.75 -1.46 -4.32
N ASN A 38 12.62 -1.90 -3.75
CA ASN A 38 12.52 -2.43 -2.39
C ASN A 38 11.92 -3.85 -2.38
N GLN A 39 12.29 -4.68 -3.35
CA GLN A 39 11.77 -6.06 -3.50
C GLN A 39 12.25 -7.05 -2.43
N ASP A 40 13.24 -6.66 -1.62
CA ASP A 40 13.63 -7.38 -0.40
C ASP A 40 12.56 -7.28 0.70
N TYR A 41 11.74 -6.23 0.66
CA TYR A 41 10.64 -6.01 1.61
C TYR A 41 9.25 -6.24 0.98
N PHE A 42 9.06 -5.83 -0.28
CA PHE A 42 7.78 -5.92 -0.98
C PHE A 42 7.74 -7.02 -2.03
N ILE A 43 6.55 -7.55 -2.26
CA ILE A 43 6.25 -8.40 -3.41
C ILE A 43 5.01 -7.89 -4.14
N TRP A 44 5.07 -7.81 -5.46
CA TRP A 44 3.89 -7.51 -6.26
C TRP A 44 2.84 -8.60 -6.13
N ASP A 45 1.55 -8.23 -6.04
CA ASP A 45 0.44 -9.19 -5.95
C ASP A 45 0.49 -10.21 -7.08
N GLU A 46 0.83 -9.76 -8.29
CA GLU A 46 0.93 -10.57 -9.50
C GLU A 46 2.06 -11.62 -9.45
N ASN A 47 3.01 -11.47 -8.52
CA ASN A 47 4.12 -12.41 -8.28
C ASN A 47 3.84 -13.34 -7.09
N THR A 48 2.74 -13.15 -6.36
CA THR A 48 2.31 -14.09 -5.31
C THR A 48 1.70 -15.35 -5.92
N LYS A 49 1.64 -16.46 -5.15
CA LYS A 49 0.94 -17.70 -5.57
C LYS A 49 -0.47 -17.40 -6.08
N SER A 50 -1.23 -16.59 -5.34
CA SER A 50 -2.59 -16.20 -5.71
C SER A 50 -2.64 -15.35 -6.99
N GLY A 51 -1.71 -14.41 -7.17
CA GLY A 51 -1.63 -13.59 -8.38
C GLY A 51 -1.25 -14.39 -9.62
N ILE A 52 -0.31 -15.33 -9.49
CA ILE A 52 0.08 -16.27 -10.56
C ILE A 52 -1.13 -17.12 -10.95
N HIS A 53 -1.81 -17.71 -9.96
CA HIS A 53 -3.01 -18.52 -10.21
C HIS A 53 -4.11 -17.72 -10.92
N LEU A 54 -4.36 -16.47 -10.52
CA LEU A 54 -5.31 -15.58 -11.18
C LEU A 54 -4.92 -15.33 -12.65
N ARG A 55 -3.64 -15.03 -12.91
CA ARG A 55 -3.11 -14.77 -14.25
C ARG A 55 -3.30 -15.96 -15.19
N GLU A 56 -2.96 -17.17 -14.72
CA GLU A 56 -3.06 -18.42 -15.49
C GLU A 56 -4.51 -18.83 -15.80
N ASN A 57 -5.47 -18.43 -14.97
CA ASN A 57 -6.87 -18.85 -15.09
C ASN A 57 -7.81 -17.77 -15.63
N MET A 58 -7.30 -16.61 -16.01
CA MET A 58 -8.12 -15.48 -16.45
C MET A 58 -8.87 -15.71 -17.75
N ASP A 59 -8.35 -16.57 -18.62
CA ASP A 59 -9.08 -17.02 -19.82
C ASP A 59 -10.27 -17.92 -19.50
N LYS A 60 -10.38 -18.41 -18.26
CA LYS A 60 -11.55 -19.15 -17.76
C LYS A 60 -12.61 -18.23 -17.14
N VAL A 61 -12.26 -16.97 -16.82
CA VAL A 61 -13.22 -15.98 -16.33
C VAL A 61 -14.13 -15.54 -17.49
N PRO A 62 -15.45 -15.49 -17.33
CA PRO A 62 -16.33 -15.00 -18.39
C PRO A 62 -16.00 -13.55 -18.74
N LYS A 63 -16.03 -13.19 -20.04
CA LYS A 63 -15.59 -11.86 -20.53
C LYS A 63 -16.18 -10.68 -19.75
N ASN A 64 -17.43 -10.76 -19.34
CA ASN A 64 -18.12 -9.68 -18.60
C ASN A 64 -17.56 -9.45 -17.20
N PHE A 65 -16.76 -10.38 -16.67
CA PHE A 65 -16.08 -10.28 -15.38
C PHE A 65 -14.56 -10.15 -15.52
N ARG A 66 -14.02 -10.13 -16.75
CA ARG A 66 -12.59 -9.92 -16.97
C ARG A 66 -12.25 -8.45 -16.78
N VAL A 67 -11.31 -8.17 -15.90
CA VAL A 67 -10.60 -6.88 -15.86
C VAL A 67 -9.34 -6.98 -16.72
N PRO A 68 -8.93 -5.92 -17.43
CA PRO A 68 -7.66 -5.93 -18.15
C PRO A 68 -6.50 -6.19 -17.20
N LEU A 69 -5.59 -7.10 -17.56
CA LEU A 69 -4.35 -7.38 -16.83
C LEU A 69 -3.55 -6.12 -16.50
N SER A 70 -3.45 -5.21 -17.47
CA SER A 70 -2.80 -3.92 -17.33
C SER A 70 -3.46 -3.02 -16.29
N SER A 71 -4.74 -3.23 -16.00
CA SER A 71 -5.46 -2.46 -14.99
C SER A 71 -5.10 -2.89 -13.57
N ILE A 72 -4.65 -4.15 -13.39
CA ILE A 72 -4.29 -4.75 -12.09
C ILE A 72 -2.79 -4.97 -11.88
N SER A 73 -1.98 -5.01 -12.94
CA SER A 73 -0.52 -5.11 -12.81
C SER A 73 0.03 -3.90 -12.07
N LYS A 74 0.89 -4.18 -11.08
CA LYS A 74 1.55 -3.21 -10.21
C LYS A 74 0.63 -2.17 -9.52
N THR A 75 -0.64 -2.50 -9.28
CA THR A 75 -1.52 -1.68 -8.44
C THR A 75 -1.49 -2.09 -6.98
N LYS A 76 -1.09 -3.33 -6.70
CA LYS A 76 -1.13 -3.92 -5.38
C LYS A 76 0.18 -4.65 -5.08
N ALA A 77 0.75 -4.34 -3.93
CA ALA A 77 1.91 -5.02 -3.36
C ALA A 77 1.57 -5.58 -1.98
N HIS A 78 2.40 -6.47 -1.49
CA HIS A 78 2.32 -7.06 -0.16
C HIS A 78 3.66 -7.03 0.53
N SER A 79 3.64 -7.11 1.85
CA SER A 79 4.83 -7.37 2.68
C SER A 79 4.43 -8.21 3.89
N ASN A 80 5.43 -8.59 4.70
CA ASN A 80 5.23 -9.36 5.93
C ASN A 80 4.51 -10.70 5.69
N TYR A 81 5.15 -11.61 4.93
CA TYR A 81 4.61 -12.95 4.74
C TYR A 81 4.64 -13.76 6.03
N ASN A 82 3.49 -14.33 6.40
CA ASN A 82 3.37 -15.26 7.52
C ASN A 82 3.41 -16.69 6.98
N GLU A 83 4.51 -17.41 7.23
CA GLU A 83 4.68 -18.79 6.75
C GLU A 83 3.72 -19.78 7.40
N LYS A 84 3.32 -19.54 8.66
CA LYS A 84 2.44 -20.44 9.41
C LYS A 84 1.01 -20.40 8.87
N GLU A 85 0.53 -19.20 8.56
CA GLU A 85 -0.85 -18.98 8.11
C GLU A 85 -0.94 -18.84 6.57
N GLU A 86 0.19 -18.90 5.87
CA GLU A 86 0.34 -18.80 4.41
C GLU A 86 -0.28 -17.55 3.76
N TYR A 87 -0.21 -16.40 4.43
CA TYR A 87 -0.71 -15.12 3.88
C TYR A 87 0.21 -13.93 4.22
N TYR A 88 0.06 -12.85 3.46
CA TYR A 88 0.75 -11.58 3.71
C TYR A 88 -0.03 -10.70 4.70
N GLU A 89 0.64 -10.28 5.76
CA GLU A 89 0.03 -9.49 6.84
C GLU A 89 -0.12 -8.01 6.49
N THR A 90 0.49 -7.55 5.40
CA THR A 90 0.38 -6.16 4.95
C THR A 90 0.03 -6.11 3.47
N ARG A 91 -0.98 -5.30 3.12
CA ARG A 91 -1.37 -5.03 1.73
C ARG A 91 -1.23 -3.54 1.44
N ILE A 92 -0.65 -3.22 0.30
CA ILE A 92 -0.42 -1.85 -0.16
C ILE A 92 -1.08 -1.70 -1.53
N LEU A 93 -1.98 -0.74 -1.68
CA LEU A 93 -2.81 -0.56 -2.86
C LEU A 93 -2.70 0.88 -3.39
N TYR A 94 -2.24 1.05 -4.62
CA TYR A 94 -2.34 2.32 -5.34
C TYR A 94 -3.75 2.47 -5.95
N HIS A 95 -4.52 3.43 -5.43
CA HIS A 95 -5.88 3.71 -5.89
C HIS A 95 -5.86 4.71 -7.06
N LYS A 96 -5.80 4.21 -8.30
CA LYS A 96 -5.63 5.01 -9.53
C LYS A 96 -6.60 6.18 -9.67
N GLU A 97 -7.85 6.00 -9.30
CA GLU A 97 -8.88 7.04 -9.42
C GLU A 97 -8.55 8.28 -8.57
N PHE A 98 -8.17 8.06 -7.31
CA PHE A 98 -7.92 9.10 -6.32
C PHE A 98 -6.44 9.50 -6.25
N GLY A 99 -5.54 8.68 -6.79
CA GLY A 99 -4.11 8.94 -6.75
C GLY A 99 -3.53 8.88 -5.35
N ILE A 100 -4.05 8.00 -4.50
CA ILE A 100 -3.55 7.73 -3.15
C ILE A 100 -3.05 6.29 -3.04
N ILE A 101 -2.26 6.00 -2.01
CA ILE A 101 -1.88 4.63 -1.65
C ILE A 101 -2.57 4.28 -0.33
N ILE A 102 -3.22 3.13 -0.26
CA ILE A 102 -3.85 2.60 0.94
C ILE A 102 -3.00 1.47 1.49
N ILE A 103 -2.66 1.53 2.77
CA ILE A 103 -1.88 0.53 3.50
C ILE A 103 -2.81 -0.14 4.52
N LYS A 104 -2.96 -1.45 4.41
CA LYS A 104 -3.77 -2.27 5.32
C LYS A 104 -2.88 -3.25 6.06
N PHE A 105 -2.86 -3.14 7.38
CA PHE A 105 -2.20 -4.08 8.26
C PHE A 105 -3.22 -5.07 8.82
N GLU A 106 -2.99 -6.37 8.64
CA GLU A 106 -3.80 -7.41 9.27
C GLU A 106 -3.46 -7.60 10.75
N ASN A 107 -2.23 -7.26 11.13
CA ASN A 107 -1.70 -7.27 12.49
C ASN A 107 -1.16 -5.90 12.88
N LYS A 108 -0.69 -5.75 14.12
CA LYS A 108 -0.03 -4.52 14.54
C LYS A 108 1.30 -4.36 13.76
N PRO A 109 1.55 -3.22 13.09
CA PRO A 109 2.81 -3.00 12.39
C PRO A 109 3.99 -2.95 13.37
N LYS A 110 5.15 -3.41 12.90
CA LYS A 110 6.45 -3.23 13.55
C LYS A 110 7.00 -1.85 13.20
N ARG A 111 7.98 -1.40 13.99
CA ARG A 111 8.68 -0.12 13.74
C ARG A 111 9.21 -0.03 12.30
N ARG A 112 9.88 -1.09 11.81
CA ARG A 112 10.42 -1.14 10.44
C ARG A 112 9.35 -1.00 9.36
N ASP A 113 8.14 -1.50 9.60
CA ASP A 113 7.02 -1.35 8.66
C ASP A 113 6.66 0.13 8.51
N VAL A 114 6.57 0.85 9.62
CA VAL A 114 6.27 2.29 9.59
C VAL A 114 7.43 3.08 8.95
N GLU A 115 8.68 2.72 9.26
CA GLU A 115 9.86 3.37 8.67
C GLU A 115 9.85 3.33 7.14
N ILE A 116 9.59 2.16 6.54
CA ILE A 116 9.61 2.04 5.08
C ILE A 116 8.43 2.78 4.42
N PHE A 117 7.30 2.93 5.11
CA PHE A 117 6.19 3.75 4.61
C PHE A 117 6.42 5.25 4.76
N ILE A 118 7.20 5.69 5.75
CA ILE A 118 7.69 7.07 5.82
C ILE A 118 8.66 7.33 4.66
N GLU A 119 9.64 6.45 4.44
CA GLU A 119 10.59 6.53 3.33
C GLU A 119 9.87 6.55 1.97
N MET A 120 8.82 5.75 1.82
CA MET A 120 7.96 5.74 0.63
C MET A 120 7.25 7.08 0.45
N ALA A 121 6.63 7.63 1.50
CA ALA A 121 5.96 8.92 1.42
C ALA A 121 6.94 10.04 1.04
N GLU A 122 8.14 10.07 1.63
CA GLU A 122 9.21 11.02 1.30
C GLU A 122 9.65 10.91 -0.16
N TYR A 123 9.91 9.68 -0.65
CA TYR A 123 10.29 9.44 -2.06
C TYR A 123 9.22 9.94 -3.04
N LEU A 124 7.96 9.74 -2.68
CA LEU A 124 6.80 10.18 -3.45
C LEU A 124 6.50 11.67 -3.28
N GLU A 125 7.26 12.39 -2.46
CA GLU A 125 7.02 13.78 -2.05
C GLU A 125 5.58 13.96 -1.53
N ALA A 126 5.15 13.07 -0.65
CA ALA A 126 3.80 12.94 -0.11
C ALA A 126 3.83 12.78 1.42
N TYR A 127 2.65 12.69 2.05
CA TYR A 127 2.49 12.46 3.48
C TYR A 127 2.04 11.03 3.75
N LEU A 128 2.59 10.41 4.79
CA LEU A 128 1.97 9.26 5.44
C LEU A 128 0.90 9.76 6.40
N LEU A 129 -0.34 9.32 6.22
CA LEU A 129 -1.52 9.84 6.87
C LEU A 129 -2.27 8.75 7.63
N ILE A 130 -2.94 9.16 8.70
CA ILE A 130 -3.97 8.41 9.39
C ILE A 130 -5.30 9.06 9.12
N ASP A 131 -6.24 8.25 8.62
CA ASP A 131 -7.61 8.63 8.34
C ASP A 131 -7.66 9.94 7.53
N GLY A 132 -6.83 10.03 6.47
CA GLY A 132 -6.69 11.19 5.58
C GLY A 132 -6.15 12.49 6.20
N THR A 133 -6.03 12.61 7.53
CA THR A 133 -5.93 13.94 8.18
C THR A 133 -4.68 14.13 9.03
N LYS A 134 -4.24 13.10 9.76
CA LYS A 134 -3.09 13.21 10.67
C LYS A 134 -1.82 12.71 9.98
N ILE A 135 -0.80 13.56 9.90
CA ILE A 135 0.52 13.17 9.38
C ILE A 135 1.24 12.31 10.40
N ILE A 136 1.88 11.25 9.92
CA ILE A 136 2.90 10.47 10.61
C ILE A 136 4.26 10.95 10.13
N THR A 137 5.13 11.29 11.07
CA THR A 137 6.51 11.70 10.82
C THR A 137 7.51 10.71 11.43
N ARG A 138 8.79 10.88 11.08
CA ARG A 138 9.89 10.13 11.69
C ARG A 138 10.03 10.44 13.19
N GLU A 139 9.75 11.68 13.60
CA GLU A 139 9.75 12.07 15.01
C GLU A 139 8.68 11.33 15.83
N ASP A 140 7.45 11.20 15.30
CA ASP A 140 6.39 10.43 15.97
C ASP A 140 6.79 8.96 16.18
N LEU A 141 7.60 8.41 15.28
CA LEU A 141 8.15 7.06 15.36
C LEU A 141 9.25 6.97 16.44
N ASP A 142 10.18 7.92 16.45
CA ASP A 142 11.32 7.98 17.38
C ASP A 142 10.86 8.17 18.83
N ASN A 143 9.81 8.96 19.05
CA ASN A 143 9.20 9.17 20.36
C ASN A 143 8.35 7.97 20.83
N GLY A 144 8.26 6.89 20.04
CA GLY A 144 7.47 5.70 20.37
C GLY A 144 5.96 5.96 20.39
N GLU A 145 5.50 7.02 19.72
CA GLU A 145 4.09 7.39 19.79
C GLU A 145 3.22 6.47 18.93
N ILE A 146 3.79 5.88 17.87
CA ILE A 146 3.05 5.22 16.78
C ILE A 146 3.00 3.70 16.89
N VAL A 147 4.07 3.06 17.36
CA VAL A 147 4.21 1.60 17.47
C VAL A 147 4.27 1.14 18.92
#